data_AF-A0A380YLY1-F1
#
_entry.id   AF-A0A380YLY1-F1
#
_cell.length_a   1.000
_cell.length_b   1.000
_cell.length_c   1.000
_cell.angle_alpha   90.00
_cell.angle_beta   90.00
_cell.angle_gamma   90.00
#
_symmetry.space_group_name_H-M   'P 1'
#
loop_
_entity.id
_entity.type
_entity.pdbx_description
1 polymer ?
#
loop_
_entity_poly.entity_id
_entity_poly.type
_entity_poly.pdbx_seq_one_letter_code
_entity_poly.pdbx_strand_id
1 'polypeptide(L)'
;MQQKLMSVRVRCVAADSIYANNANRKFCTKYGISISFVRKGRAAKDEQLRKVLRSELSNERATRLEGSFGTQKQHYSLSRIKARNRKTEILWIFFGIHTANAVQMIDKIKNRLDKVA
;
A
#
# COMPACT_ATOMS: atom_id res chain seq x y z
N MET A 1 13.00 -5.99 -2.13
CA MET A 1 12.35 -6.59 -0.95
C MET A 1 10.98 -7.17 -1.29
N GLN A 2 10.00 -6.39 -1.75
CA GLN A 2 8.65 -6.89 -2.08
C GLN A 2 8.64 -8.02 -3.13
N GLN A 3 9.36 -7.87 -4.25
CA GLN A 3 9.44 -8.93 -5.27
C GLN A 3 10.11 -10.21 -4.73
N LYS A 4 11.07 -10.07 -3.81
CA LYS A 4 11.73 -11.21 -3.15
C LYS A 4 10.79 -11.92 -2.18
N LEU A 5 9.92 -11.18 -1.50
CA LEU A 5 8.96 -11.72 -0.54
C LEU A 5 7.77 -12.40 -1.23
N MET A 6 7.25 -11.77 -2.29
CA MET A 6 6.05 -12.21 -3.00
C MET A 6 6.36 -13.10 -4.21
N SER A 7 7.62 -13.20 -4.63
CA SER A 7 8.05 -13.88 -5.86
C SER A 7 7.33 -13.41 -7.13
N VAL A 8 6.81 -12.17 -7.12
CA VAL A 8 6.03 -11.57 -8.23
C VAL A 8 6.71 -10.29 -8.70
N ARG A 9 6.86 -10.15 -10.02
CA ARG A 9 7.38 -8.92 -10.64
C ARG A 9 6.36 -7.77 -10.50
N VAL A 10 6.81 -6.64 -9.96
CA VAL A 10 5.98 -5.43 -9.84
C VAL A 10 5.85 -4.77 -11.20
N ARG A 11 4.61 -4.50 -11.62
CA ARG A 11 4.27 -3.81 -12.88
C ARG A 11 3.76 -2.38 -12.67
N CYS A 12 3.15 -2.11 -11.52
CA CYS A 12 2.62 -0.80 -11.19
C CYS A 12 2.88 -0.47 -9.72
N VAL A 13 3.10 0.81 -9.43
CA VAL A 13 3.38 1.33 -8.09
C VAL A 13 2.62 2.63 -7.86
N ALA A 14 1.88 2.66 -6.76
CA ALA A 14 1.33 3.87 -6.19
C ALA A 14 2.18 4.29 -4.98
N ALA A 15 2.66 5.53 -4.97
CA ALA A 15 3.50 6.03 -3.88
C ALA A 15 3.22 7.51 -3.59
N ASP A 16 3.69 7.98 -2.43
CA ASP A 16 3.58 9.37 -2.03
C ASP A 16 4.40 10.31 -2.93
N SER A 17 3.92 11.54 -3.07
CA SER A 17 4.57 12.62 -3.80
C SER A 17 6.03 12.87 -3.40
N ILE A 18 6.42 12.64 -2.15
CA ILE A 18 7.82 12.80 -1.71
C ILE A 18 8.78 11.85 -2.45
N TYR A 19 8.27 10.72 -2.95
CA TYR A 19 9.04 9.75 -3.72
C TYR A 19 9.07 10.06 -5.22
N ALA A 20 8.42 11.12 -5.68
CA ALA A 20 8.30 11.51 -7.08
C ALA A 20 9.58 12.18 -7.65
N ASN A 21 10.76 11.73 -7.21
CA ASN A 21 12.07 12.24 -7.62
C ASN A 21 12.58 11.62 -8.95
N ASN A 22 13.63 12.20 -9.51
CA ASN A 22 14.16 11.79 -10.82
C ASN A 22 14.78 10.38 -10.78
N ALA A 23 15.44 9.99 -9.68
CA ALA A 23 16.05 8.68 -9.52
C ALA A 23 14.98 7.57 -9.58
N ASN A 24 13.90 7.73 -8.82
CA ASN A 24 12.78 6.79 -8.76
C ASN A 24 12.04 6.72 -10.10
N ARG A 25 11.85 7.85 -10.79
CA ARG A 25 11.23 7.88 -12.12
C ARG A 25 12.08 7.14 -13.15
N LYS A 26 13.40 7.37 -13.18
CA LYS A 26 14.34 6.66 -14.06
C LYS A 26 14.34 5.15 -13.76
N PHE A 27 14.36 4.78 -12.49
CA PHE A 27 14.28 3.38 -12.05
C PHE A 27 13.00 2.72 -12.57
N CYS A 28 11.83 3.32 -12.31
CA CYS A 28 10.56 2.75 -12.74
C CYS A 28 10.47 2.64 -14.26
N THR A 29 10.92 3.66 -14.98
CA THR A 29 10.96 3.64 -16.46
C THR A 29 11.85 2.51 -16.98
N LYS A 30 13.07 2.34 -16.42
CA LYS A 30 14.02 1.29 -16.81
C LYS A 30 13.41 -0.12 -16.70
N TYR A 31 12.58 -0.36 -15.68
CA TYR A 31 11.99 -1.67 -15.42
C TYR A 31 10.56 -1.84 -15.96
N GLY A 32 10.03 -0.83 -16.67
CA GLY A 32 8.67 -0.84 -17.21
C GLY A 32 7.59 -0.80 -16.13
N ILE A 33 7.85 -0.13 -15.01
CA ILE A 33 6.93 0.00 -13.89
C ILE A 33 6.11 1.28 -14.08
N SER A 34 4.79 1.11 -14.17
CA SER A 34 3.84 2.22 -14.20
C SER A 34 3.73 2.89 -12.83
N ILE A 35 3.76 4.21 -12.79
CA ILE A 35 3.81 4.99 -11.55
C ILE A 35 2.62 5.94 -11.42
N SER A 36 2.15 6.17 -10.20
CA SER A 36 1.08 7.14 -9.89
C SER A 36 1.54 8.61 -9.90
N PHE A 37 2.81 8.89 -10.17
CA PHE A 37 3.30 10.28 -10.11
C PHE A 37 2.82 11.13 -11.29
N VAL A 38 2.64 12.43 -11.02
CA VAL A 38 2.43 13.43 -12.08
C VAL A 38 3.67 13.50 -12.97
N ARG A 39 3.49 13.54 -14.29
CA ARG A 39 4.57 13.64 -15.27
C ARG A 39 5.26 15.01 -15.16
N LYS A 40 6.55 15.06 -15.51
CA LYS A 40 7.28 16.32 -15.70
C LYS A 40 7.21 16.75 -17.17
N GLY A 41 7.07 18.05 -17.40
CA GLY A 41 7.05 18.65 -18.74
C GLY A 41 5.73 18.46 -19.48
N ARG A 42 5.78 18.62 -20.81
CA ARG A 42 4.58 18.65 -21.67
C ARG A 42 3.84 17.30 -21.67
N ALA A 43 2.52 17.39 -21.76
CA ALA A 43 1.63 16.24 -21.91
C ALA A 43 1.97 15.43 -23.16
N ALA A 44 1.94 14.11 -23.04
CA ALA A 44 2.11 13.21 -24.17
C ALA A 44 0.76 12.91 -24.84
N LYS A 45 0.77 12.33 -26.04
CA LYS A 45 -0.47 11.97 -26.77
C LYS A 45 -1.37 11.01 -25.98
N ASP A 46 -0.78 10.17 -25.14
CA ASP A 46 -1.45 9.15 -24.31
C ASP A 46 -1.82 9.63 -22.90
N GLU A 47 -1.83 10.95 -22.64
CA GLU A 47 -2.03 11.50 -21.29
C GLU A 47 -3.40 11.15 -20.69
N GLN A 48 -4.45 11.00 -21.51
CA GLN A 48 -5.79 10.60 -21.02
C GLN A 48 -5.75 9.22 -20.34
N LEU A 49 -5.17 8.22 -21.00
CA LEU A 49 -5.05 6.87 -20.45
C LEU A 49 -4.18 6.86 -19.18
N ARG A 50 -3.10 7.64 -19.16
CA ARG A 50 -2.23 7.77 -17.98
C ARG A 50 -2.92 8.42 -16.80
N LYS A 51 -3.81 9.39 -17.03
CA LYS A 51 -4.63 9.98 -15.96
C LYS A 51 -5.55 8.95 -15.33
N VAL A 52 -6.20 8.10 -16.13
CA VAL A 52 -7.04 7.01 -15.63
C VAL A 52 -6.21 6.04 -14.78
N LEU A 53 -5.08 5.55 -15.31
CA LEU A 53 -4.20 4.65 -14.58
C LEU A 53 -3.70 5.27 -13.27
N ARG A 54 -3.36 6.55 -13.28
CA ARG A 54 -2.95 7.29 -12.09
C ARG A 54 -4.07 7.35 -11.06
N SER A 55 -5.29 7.64 -11.50
CA SER A 55 -6.47 7.72 -10.64
C SER A 55 -6.71 6.38 -9.95
N GLU A 56 -6.73 5.28 -10.71
CA GLU A 56 -6.89 3.94 -10.17
C GLU A 56 -5.81 3.59 -9.15
N LEU A 57 -4.54 3.84 -9.47
CA LEU A 57 -3.43 3.61 -8.54
C LEU A 57 -3.55 4.46 -7.27
N SER A 58 -3.99 5.71 -7.38
CA SER A 58 -4.19 6.59 -6.23
C SER A 58 -5.36 6.11 -5.37
N ASN A 59 -6.45 5.66 -5.99
CA ASN A 59 -7.62 5.12 -5.30
C ASN A 59 -7.25 3.85 -4.54
N GLU A 60 -6.59 2.88 -5.18
CA GLU A 60 -6.11 1.65 -4.53
C GLU A 60 -5.20 1.94 -3.32
N ARG A 61 -4.31 2.94 -3.43
CA ARG A 61 -3.48 3.37 -2.31
C ARG A 61 -4.33 3.94 -1.17
N ALA A 62 -5.24 4.85 -1.47
CA ALA A 62 -6.07 5.50 -0.46
C ALA A 62 -7.03 4.51 0.23
N THR A 63 -7.65 3.61 -0.53
CA THR A 63 -8.66 2.69 0.00
C THR A 63 -8.04 1.49 0.69
N ARG A 64 -7.08 0.81 0.05
CA ARG A 64 -6.54 -0.44 0.59
C ARG A 64 -5.41 -0.20 1.57
N LEU A 65 -4.42 0.61 1.21
CA LEU A 65 -3.27 0.85 2.08
C LEU A 65 -3.63 1.83 3.19
N GLU A 66 -4.00 3.05 2.84
CA GLU A 66 -4.27 4.11 3.83
C GLU A 66 -5.52 3.80 4.65
N GLY A 67 -6.56 3.25 4.04
CA GLY A 67 -7.74 2.76 4.75
C GLY A 67 -7.38 1.72 5.82
N SER A 68 -6.53 0.73 5.49
CA SER A 68 -6.08 -0.27 6.47
C SER A 68 -5.29 0.36 7.62
N PHE A 69 -4.43 1.33 7.34
CA PHE A 69 -3.70 2.07 8.37
C PHE A 69 -4.64 2.91 9.24
N GLY A 70 -5.68 3.50 8.65
CA GLY A 70 -6.73 4.22 9.37
C GLY A 70 -7.43 3.32 10.38
N THR A 71 -7.92 2.16 9.93
CA THR A 71 -8.56 1.16 10.79
C THR A 71 -7.62 0.70 11.90
N GLN A 72 -6.37 0.38 11.57
CA GLN A 72 -5.35 -0.04 12.53
C GLN A 72 -5.09 1.02 13.60
N LYS A 73 -4.98 2.30 13.20
CA LYS A 73 -4.78 3.41 14.14
C LYS A 73 -5.98 3.59 15.07
N GLN A 74 -7.20 3.61 14.52
CA GLN A 74 -8.42 3.92 15.25
C GLN A 74 -8.90 2.75 16.13
N HIS A 75 -8.87 1.52 15.63
CA HIS A 75 -9.50 0.36 16.29
C HIS A 75 -8.51 -0.60 16.96
N TYR A 76 -7.21 -0.51 16.65
CA TYR A 76 -6.20 -1.45 17.15
C TYR A 76 -5.08 -0.77 17.94
N SER A 77 -5.36 0.39 18.54
CA SER A 77 -4.44 1.10 19.43
C SER A 77 -3.07 1.45 18.81
N LEU A 78 -3.04 1.65 17.48
CA LEU A 78 -1.86 2.11 16.75
C LEU A 78 -1.85 3.63 16.49
N SER A 79 -2.90 4.35 16.94
CA SER A 79 -2.92 5.83 16.89
C SER A 79 -1.84 6.45 17.78
N ARG A 80 -1.55 5.84 18.93
CA ARG A 80 -0.50 6.29 19.85
C ARG A 80 0.28 5.12 20.44
N ILE A 81 1.56 5.05 20.12
CA ILE A 81 2.48 4.05 20.66
C ILE A 81 2.95 4.50 22.04
N LYS A 82 2.63 3.73 23.08
CA LYS A 82 2.99 4.04 24.47
C LYS A 82 4.36 3.51 24.88
N ALA A 83 4.92 2.59 24.09
CA ALA A 83 6.25 2.04 24.30
C ALA A 83 7.32 3.15 24.25
N ARG A 84 8.39 3.00 25.05
CA ARG A 84 9.45 4.02 25.20
C ARG A 84 10.80 3.61 24.60
N ASN A 85 10.97 2.32 24.31
CA ASN A 85 12.20 1.78 23.72
C ASN A 85 11.92 1.30 22.29
N ARG A 86 12.87 1.51 21.37
CA ARG A 86 12.75 1.10 19.96
C ARG A 86 12.32 -0.36 19.78
N LYS A 87 12.92 -1.30 20.52
CA LYS A 87 12.57 -2.72 20.46
C LYS A 87 11.09 -2.96 20.84
N THR A 88 10.63 -2.29 21.90
CA THR A 88 9.25 -2.41 22.39
C THR A 88 8.25 -1.68 21.49
N GLU A 89 8.65 -0.59 20.85
CA GLU A 89 7.82 0.10 19.85
C GLU A 89 7.57 -0.79 18.62
N ILE A 90 8.65 -1.40 18.10
CA ILE A 90 8.54 -2.35 16.98
C ILE A 90 7.63 -3.51 17.36
N LEU A 91 7.79 -4.07 18.56
CA LEU A 91 6.97 -5.17 19.06
C LEU A 91 5.49 -4.75 19.18
N TRP A 92 5.22 -3.56 19.70
CA TRP A 92 3.86 -3.02 19.83
C TRP A 92 3.18 -2.88 18.47
N ILE A 93 3.88 -2.25 17.51
CA ILE A 93 3.38 -2.07 16.15
C ILE A 93 3.15 -3.42 15.48
N PHE A 94 4.10 -4.36 15.64
CA PHE A 94 4.00 -5.70 15.10
C PHE A 94 2.73 -6.41 15.59
N PHE A 95 2.50 -6.47 16.90
CA PHE A 95 1.31 -7.12 17.45
C PHE A 95 0.03 -6.40 17.03
N GLY A 96 -0.01 -5.06 17.05
CA GLY A 96 -1.21 -4.33 16.62
C GLY A 96 -1.62 -4.63 15.17
N ILE A 97 -0.64 -4.70 14.25
CA ILE A 97 -0.89 -5.05 12.84
C ILE A 97 -1.34 -6.51 12.71
N HIS A 98 -0.67 -7.45 13.39
CA HIS A 98 -1.00 -8.88 13.28
C HIS A 98 -2.37 -9.20 13.88
N THR A 99 -2.73 -8.60 15.02
CA THR A 99 -4.07 -8.75 15.61
C THR A 99 -5.15 -8.21 14.69
N ALA A 100 -4.94 -7.03 14.08
CA ALA A 100 -5.89 -6.48 13.10
C ALA A 100 -6.09 -7.41 11.90
N ASN A 101 -5.00 -7.96 11.37
CA ASN A 101 -5.05 -8.88 10.25
C ASN A 101 -5.73 -10.22 10.64
N ALA A 102 -5.47 -10.75 11.84
CA ALA A 102 -6.06 -11.99 12.33
C ALA A 102 -7.59 -11.87 12.45
N VAL A 103 -8.09 -10.76 13.01
CA VAL A 103 -9.54 -10.49 13.10
C VAL A 103 -10.18 -10.47 11.71
N GLN A 104 -9.59 -9.74 10.76
CA GLN A 104 -10.09 -9.70 9.38
C GLN A 104 -10.03 -11.07 8.67
N MET A 105 -9.06 -11.92 9.02
CA MET A 105 -8.98 -13.28 8.47
C MET A 105 -10.07 -14.19 9.01
N ILE A 106 -10.41 -14.08 10.30
CA ILE A 106 -11.47 -14.89 10.93
C ILE A 106 -12.79 -14.68 10.20
N ASP A 107 -13.19 -13.43 9.97
CA ASP A 107 -14.45 -13.11 9.28
C ASP A 107 -14.44 -13.65 7.84
N LYS A 108 -13.31 -13.58 7.15
CA LYS A 108 -13.17 -14.14 5.79
C LYS A 108 -13.28 -15.66 5.76
N ILE A 109 -12.76 -16.35 6.78
CA ILE A 109 -12.85 -17.81 6.89
C ILE A 109 -14.30 -18.22 7.16
N LYS A 110 -14.97 -17.57 8.13
CA LYS A 110 -16.39 -17.82 8.42
C LYS A 110 -17.27 -17.66 7.18
N ASN A 111 -17.18 -16.51 6.52
CA ASN A 111 -17.93 -16.23 5.29
C ASN A 111 -17.63 -17.21 4.14
N ARG A 112 -16.46 -17.86 4.14
CA ARG A 112 -16.15 -18.90 3.16
C ARG A 112 -16.81 -20.22 3.52
N LEU A 113 -16.83 -20.59 4.80
CA LEU A 113 -17.51 -21.79 5.28
C LEU A 113 -19.01 -21.70 5.04
N ASP A 114 -19.63 -20.56 5.35
CA ASP A 114 -21.07 -20.31 5.17
C ASP A 114 -21.51 -20.35 3.69
N LYS A 115 -20.59 -20.15 2.74
CA LYS A 115 -20.87 -20.24 1.30
C LYS A 115 -20.72 -21.65 0.73
N VAL A 116 -20.06 -22.54 1.47
CA VAL A 116 -19.79 -23.93 1.07
C VAL A 116 -20.80 -24.90 1.68
N ALA A 117 -21.37 -24.54 2.84
CA ALA A 117 -22.55 -25.18 3.44
C ALA A 117 -23.83 -24.83 2.66
#